data_AF-A0A4R2RYS3-F1
#
_entry.id   AF-A0A4R2RYS3-F1
#
_cell.length_a   1.000
_cell.length_b   1.000
_cell.length_c   1.000
_cell.angle_alpha   90.00
_cell.angle_beta   90.00
_cell.angle_gamma   90.00
#
_symmetry.space_group_name_H-M   'P 1'
#
loop_
_entity.id
_entity.type
_entity.pdbx_description
1 polymer ?
#
loop_
_entity_poly.entity_id
_entity_poly.type
_entity_poly.pdbx_seq_one_letter_code
_entity_poly.pdbx_strand_id
1 'polypeptide(L)'
;MSHKSSHWIEQLLLKDHSEKRKAGRGVMCRASRTGRVRSMRTPLDLLSKEERRKYKRPSPVSVYYLNDSMASFDEFDKMDTIQQRSYLNKWRARCSDAYIYRDWGLTVVAFYCILEALDLPRKRNSSKQRR
;
A
#
# COMPACT_ATOMS: atom_id res chain seq x y z
N MET A 1 7.39 24.10 24.32
CA MET A 1 8.57 23.33 24.79
C MET A 1 8.81 22.00 24.04
N SER A 2 8.01 21.66 23.01
CA SER A 2 8.09 20.37 22.27
C SER A 2 9.17 20.30 21.17
N HIS A 3 9.60 21.43 20.60
CA HIS A 3 10.55 21.40 19.47
C HIS A 3 11.97 20.95 19.82
N LYS A 4 12.38 21.05 21.10
CA LYS A 4 13.73 20.65 21.54
C LYS A 4 13.89 19.13 21.64
N SER A 5 12.82 18.40 21.96
CA SER A 5 12.87 16.94 22.05
C SER A 5 12.92 16.27 20.67
N SER A 6 12.14 16.76 19.70
CA SER A 6 12.16 16.24 18.32
C SER A 6 13.53 16.40 17.66
N HIS A 7 14.15 17.57 17.80
CA HIS A 7 15.48 17.82 17.25
C HIS A 7 16.55 16.92 17.87
N TRP A 8 16.45 16.63 19.17
CA TRP A 8 17.38 15.71 19.84
C TRP A 8 17.23 14.27 19.35
N ILE A 9 15.99 13.81 19.11
CA ILE A 9 15.72 12.49 18.53
C ILE A 9 16.31 12.37 17.12
N GLU A 10 16.13 13.40 16.29
CA GLU A 10 16.70 13.45 14.93
C GLU A 10 18.24 13.39 14.95
N GLN A 11 18.87 14.15 15.85
CA GLN A 11 20.32 14.11 16.03
C GLN A 11 20.81 12.74 16.50
N LEU A 12 20.08 12.09 17.40
CA LEU A 12 20.43 10.77 17.92
C LEU A 12 20.31 9.70 16.82
N LEU A 13 19.26 9.78 16.01
CA LEU A 13 19.07 8.91 14.85
C LEU A 13 20.21 9.09 13.82
N LEU A 14 20.55 10.33 13.48
CA LEU A 14 21.63 10.65 12.54
C LEU A 14 22.99 10.15 13.03
N LYS A 15 23.24 10.23 14.34
CA LYS A 15 24.47 9.75 14.97
C LYS A 15 24.55 8.22 14.91
N ASP A 16 23.47 7.52 15.23
CA ASP A 16 23.36 6.06 15.11
C ASP A 16 23.57 5.60 13.65
N HIS A 17 22.97 6.28 12.67
CA HIS A 17 23.23 6.03 11.24
C HIS A 17 24.68 6.27 10.83
N SER A 18 25.36 7.26 11.42
CA SER A 18 26.77 7.55 11.16
C SER A 18 27.68 6.46 11.76
N GLU A 19 27.41 6.03 12.98
CA GLU A 19 28.16 4.99 13.68
C GLU A 19 28.01 3.62 13.00
N LYS A 20 26.78 3.23 12.60
CA LYS A 20 26.54 2.01 11.81
C LYS A 20 27.29 2.03 10.47
N ARG A 21 27.35 3.19 9.79
CA ARG A 21 28.14 3.37 8.56
C ARG A 21 29.64 3.28 8.80
N LYS A 22 30.15 3.82 9.92
CA LYS A 22 31.58 3.71 10.30
C LYS A 22 31.96 2.29 10.69
N ALA A 23 31.13 1.60 11.48
CA ALA A 23 31.31 0.20 11.86
C ALA A 23 31.33 -0.72 10.63
N GLY A 24 30.39 -0.54 9.70
CA GLY A 24 30.36 -1.28 8.44
C GLY A 24 31.64 -1.10 7.61
N ARG A 25 32.17 0.13 7.50
CA ARG A 25 33.44 0.40 6.78
C ARG A 25 34.66 -0.18 7.49
N GLY A 26 34.73 -0.03 8.83
CA GLY A 26 35.86 -0.52 9.64
C GLY A 26 36.00 -2.04 9.63
N VAL A 27 34.88 -2.77 9.52
CA VAL A 27 34.86 -4.24 9.40
C VAL A 27 35.12 -4.69 7.95
N MET A 28 34.66 -3.94 6.95
CA MET A 28 34.80 -4.29 5.53
C MET A 28 36.26 -4.23 5.01
N CYS A 29 37.13 -3.41 5.61
CA CYS A 29 38.50 -3.19 5.13
C CYS A 29 39.60 -3.78 6.01
N ARG A 30 39.27 -4.43 7.15
CA ARG A 30 40.27 -5.09 7.98
C ARG A 30 40.45 -6.54 7.53
N ALA A 31 41.66 -6.87 7.07
CA ALA A 31 42.04 -8.26 6.89
C ALA A 31 41.96 -8.97 8.25
N SER A 32 41.30 -10.13 8.29
CA SER A 32 41.42 -11.04 9.43
C SER A 32 42.89 -11.45 9.63
N ARG A 33 43.24 -12.02 10.80
CA ARG A 33 44.60 -12.53 11.10
C ARG A 33 45.13 -13.49 10.01
N THR A 34 44.26 -14.08 9.21
CA THR A 34 44.53 -14.99 8.09
C THR A 34 44.62 -14.31 6.71
N GLY A 35 44.64 -12.97 6.62
CA GLY A 35 44.75 -12.23 5.37
C GLY A 35 43.46 -12.16 4.53
N ARG A 36 42.38 -12.80 4.97
CA ARG A 36 41.08 -12.74 4.28
C ARG A 36 40.33 -11.48 4.71
N VAL A 37 40.15 -10.56 3.76
CA VAL A 37 39.23 -9.42 3.86
C VAL A 37 37.82 -9.96 3.62
N ARG A 38 37.17 -10.49 4.66
CA ARG A 38 35.75 -10.86 4.56
C ARG A 38 34.94 -9.59 4.75
N SER A 39 34.48 -8.99 3.66
CA SER A 39 33.45 -7.96 3.72
C SER A 39 32.22 -8.51 4.46
N MET A 40 31.57 -7.67 5.26
CA MET A 40 30.34 -8.03 5.94
C MET A 40 29.30 -8.42 4.89
N ARG A 41 28.87 -9.70 4.87
CA ARG A 41 27.83 -10.15 3.94
C ARG A 41 26.49 -9.66 4.46
N THR A 42 25.79 -8.90 3.64
CA THR A 42 24.39 -8.57 3.92
C THR A 42 23.49 -9.74 3.52
N PRO A 43 22.27 -9.87 4.05
CA PRO A 43 21.33 -10.90 3.60
C PRO A 43 21.11 -10.89 2.08
N LEU A 44 21.18 -9.72 1.45
CA LEU A 44 21.11 -9.55 -0.01
C LEU A 44 22.28 -10.22 -0.76
N ASP A 45 23.46 -10.34 -0.13
CA ASP A 45 24.64 -10.99 -0.71
C ASP A 45 24.62 -12.50 -0.52
N LEU A 46 23.72 -13.03 0.32
CA LEU A 46 23.49 -14.45 0.50
C LEU A 46 22.48 -15.02 -0.52
N LEU A 47 21.68 -14.16 -1.15
CA LEU A 47 20.70 -14.54 -2.17
C LEU A 47 21.39 -14.97 -3.48
N SER A 48 20.72 -15.85 -4.23
CA SER A 48 21.11 -16.17 -5.61
C SER A 48 21.05 -14.92 -6.50
N LYS A 49 21.82 -14.91 -7.59
CA LYS A 49 21.84 -13.80 -8.57
C LYS A 49 20.45 -13.48 -9.11
N GLU A 50 19.61 -14.49 -9.27
CA GLU A 50 18.23 -14.35 -9.75
C GLU A 50 17.31 -13.72 -8.70
N GLU A 51 17.37 -14.19 -7.46
CA GLU A 51 16.62 -13.66 -6.32
C GLU A 51 17.02 -12.22 -6.02
N ARG A 52 18.32 -11.92 -6.10
CA ARG A 52 18.84 -10.56 -5.93
C ARG A 52 18.30 -9.62 -7.01
N ARG A 53 18.17 -10.09 -8.25
CA ARG A 53 17.53 -9.33 -9.34
C ARG A 53 16.04 -9.14 -9.07
N LYS A 54 15.34 -10.19 -8.62
CA LYS A 54 13.91 -10.13 -8.27
C LYS A 54 13.64 -9.13 -7.14
N TYR A 55 14.46 -9.15 -6.09
CA TYR A 55 14.37 -8.23 -4.96
C TYR A 55 14.61 -6.76 -5.37
N LYS A 56 15.53 -6.52 -6.31
CA LYS A 56 15.83 -5.16 -6.82
C LYS A 56 14.84 -4.66 -7.87
N ARG A 57 13.97 -5.51 -8.42
CA ARG A 57 12.97 -5.06 -9.39
C ARG A 57 11.94 -4.18 -8.69
N PRO A 58 11.54 -3.05 -9.28
CA PRO A 58 10.42 -2.27 -8.76
C PRO A 58 9.16 -3.14 -8.81
N SER A 59 8.65 -3.52 -7.64
CA SER A 59 7.36 -4.19 -7.50
C SER A 59 6.25 -3.15 -7.38
N PRO A 60 5.04 -3.43 -7.88
CA PRO A 60 3.88 -2.60 -7.56
C PRO A 60 3.72 -2.56 -6.04
N VAL A 61 3.77 -1.36 -5.47
CA VAL A 61 3.50 -1.15 -4.04
C VAL A 61 1.99 -1.03 -3.90
N SER A 62 1.35 -2.08 -3.39
CA SER A 62 -0.05 -2.04 -2.99
C SER A 62 -0.16 -1.32 -1.66
N VAL A 63 -0.73 -0.13 -1.64
CA VAL A 63 -1.08 0.58 -0.41
C VAL A 63 -2.45 0.08 0.02
N TYR A 64 -2.49 -0.69 1.10
CA TYR A 64 -3.74 -1.07 1.76
C TYR A 64 -4.01 -0.07 2.87
N TYR A 65 -5.08 0.73 2.78
CA TYR A 65 -5.47 1.57 3.92
C TYR A 65 -6.14 0.68 4.96
N LEU A 66 -5.81 0.83 6.25
CA LEU A 66 -6.40 0.03 7.33
C LEU A 66 -7.94 0.18 7.40
N ASN A 67 -8.45 1.32 6.91
CA ASN A 67 -9.88 1.63 6.82
C ASN A 67 -10.45 1.40 5.40
N ASP A 68 -9.76 0.64 4.53
CA ASP A 68 -10.27 0.24 3.19
C ASP A 68 -11.26 -0.93 3.27
N SER A 69 -11.72 -1.30 4.46
CA SER A 69 -12.92 -2.12 4.60
C SER A 69 -14.13 -1.32 4.15
N MET A 70 -14.88 -1.86 3.19
CA MET A 70 -16.13 -1.28 2.72
C MET A 70 -17.09 -1.16 3.90
N ALA A 71 -17.71 0.02 4.07
CA ALA A 71 -18.76 0.18 5.08
C ALA A 71 -19.88 -0.84 4.81
N SER A 72 -20.47 -1.34 5.90
CA SER A 72 -21.65 -2.20 5.78
C SER A 72 -22.80 -1.44 5.12
N PHE A 73 -23.76 -2.17 4.55
CA PHE A 73 -24.93 -1.54 3.94
C PHE A 73 -25.73 -0.71 4.96
N ASP A 74 -25.82 -1.16 6.21
CA ASP A 74 -26.51 -0.44 7.29
C ASP A 74 -25.84 0.89 7.65
N GLU A 75 -24.52 0.96 7.57
CA GLU A 75 -23.78 2.21 7.74
C GLU A 75 -24.01 3.14 6.55
N PHE A 76 -24.03 2.59 5.34
CA PHE A 76 -24.27 3.33 4.12
C PHE A 76 -25.67 3.96 4.09
N ASP A 77 -26.70 3.22 4.49
CA ASP A 77 -28.09 3.69 4.50
C ASP A 77 -28.34 4.85 5.49
N LYS A 78 -27.56 4.88 6.59
CA LYS A 78 -27.60 5.96 7.60
C LYS A 78 -26.90 7.24 7.16
N MET A 79 -26.08 7.21 6.11
CA MET A 79 -25.37 8.39 5.62
C MET A 79 -26.30 9.34 4.86
N ASP A 80 -25.96 10.63 4.86
CA ASP A 80 -26.65 11.58 4.00
C ASP A 80 -26.43 11.27 2.51
N THR A 81 -27.41 11.61 1.68
CA THR A 81 -27.43 11.38 0.22
C THR A 81 -26.17 11.87 -0.50
N ILE A 82 -25.62 13.03 -0.11
CA ILE A 82 -24.38 13.57 -0.65
C ILE A 82 -23.19 12.67 -0.29
N GLN A 83 -23.16 12.18 0.95
CA GLN A 83 -22.12 11.28 1.42
C GLN A 83 -22.23 9.91 0.75
N GLN A 84 -23.44 9.35 0.63
CA GLN A 84 -23.71 8.10 -0.08
C GLN A 84 -23.18 8.16 -1.52
N ARG A 85 -23.46 9.26 -2.24
CA ARG A 85 -22.98 9.46 -3.62
C ARG A 85 -21.45 9.52 -3.69
N SER A 86 -20.81 10.29 -2.81
CA SER A 86 -19.35 10.42 -2.74
C SER A 86 -18.68 9.09 -2.39
N TYR A 87 -19.23 8.37 -1.42
CA TYR A 87 -18.73 7.10 -0.93
C TYR A 87 -18.83 6.03 -2.03
N LEU A 88 -20.02 5.85 -2.62
CA LEU A 88 -20.25 4.86 -3.66
C LEU A 88 -19.38 5.11 -4.90
N ASN A 89 -19.16 6.37 -5.29
CA ASN A 89 -18.22 6.70 -6.36
C ASN A 89 -16.78 6.30 -6.05
N LYS A 90 -16.30 6.54 -4.82
CA LYS A 90 -14.95 6.11 -4.41
C LYS A 90 -14.80 4.58 -4.47
N TRP A 91 -15.80 3.84 -4.02
CA TRP A 91 -15.78 2.37 -4.09
C TRP A 91 -15.84 1.86 -5.52
N ARG A 92 -16.70 2.44 -6.36
CA ARG A 92 -16.78 2.09 -7.78
C ARG A 92 -15.52 2.44 -8.57
N ALA A 93 -14.69 3.38 -8.10
CA ALA A 93 -13.39 3.65 -8.71
C ALA A 93 -12.34 2.57 -8.36
N ARG A 94 -12.49 1.90 -7.22
CA ARG A 94 -11.52 0.91 -6.70
C ARG A 94 -11.90 -0.53 -7.02
N CYS A 95 -13.18 -0.86 -6.87
CA CYS A 95 -13.72 -2.21 -6.99
C CYS A 95 -14.73 -2.31 -8.14
N SER A 96 -14.96 -3.54 -8.61
CA SER A 96 -16.03 -3.80 -9.58
C SER A 96 -17.40 -3.66 -8.92
N ASP A 97 -18.40 -3.19 -9.67
CA ASP A 97 -19.79 -3.11 -9.20
C ASP A 97 -20.28 -4.49 -8.73
N ALA A 98 -19.75 -5.58 -9.32
CA ALA A 98 -20.03 -6.95 -8.93
C ALA A 98 -19.50 -7.36 -7.55
N TYR A 99 -18.38 -6.80 -7.15
CA TYR A 99 -17.84 -7.01 -5.81
C TYR A 99 -18.71 -6.30 -4.77
N ILE A 100 -19.10 -5.05 -5.08
CA ILE A 100 -19.83 -4.18 -4.15
C ILE A 100 -21.19 -4.76 -3.77
N TYR A 101 -22.04 -5.14 -4.74
CA TYR A 101 -23.36 -5.67 -4.39
C TYR A 101 -23.29 -7.03 -3.69
N ARG A 102 -22.26 -7.85 -3.97
CA ARG A 102 -22.06 -9.15 -3.30
C ARG A 102 -21.65 -8.97 -1.84
N ASP A 103 -20.74 -8.04 -1.58
CA ASP A 103 -20.27 -7.72 -0.23
C ASP A 103 -21.41 -7.16 0.64
N TRP A 104 -22.28 -6.34 0.04
CA TRP A 104 -23.49 -5.84 0.69
C TRP A 104 -24.65 -6.84 0.75
N GLY A 105 -24.51 -8.06 0.21
CA GLY A 105 -25.60 -9.05 0.18
C GLY A 105 -26.81 -8.62 -0.65
N LEU A 106 -26.65 -7.66 -1.55
CA LEU A 106 -27.71 -7.14 -2.40
C LEU A 106 -27.83 -7.92 -3.70
N THR A 107 -29.05 -7.95 -4.25
CA THR A 107 -29.23 -8.38 -5.63
C THR A 107 -28.70 -7.34 -6.60
N VAL A 108 -28.34 -7.79 -7.81
CA VAL A 108 -27.92 -6.90 -8.91
C VAL A 108 -28.96 -5.80 -9.17
N VAL A 109 -30.25 -6.15 -9.11
CA VAL A 109 -31.36 -5.23 -9.33
C VAL A 109 -31.42 -4.17 -8.24
N ALA A 110 -31.35 -4.58 -6.96
CA ALA A 110 -31.38 -3.65 -5.83
C ALA A 110 -30.21 -2.65 -5.90
N PHE A 111 -29.02 -3.11 -6.26
CA PHE A 111 -27.85 -2.24 -6.45
C PHE A 111 -28.08 -1.20 -7.57
N TYR A 112 -28.70 -1.59 -8.68
CA TYR A 112 -29.01 -0.65 -9.75
C TYR A 112 -30.12 0.35 -9.38
N CYS A 113 -31.08 -0.03 -8.53
CA CYS A 113 -32.06 0.90 -7.97
C CYS A 113 -31.38 1.96 -7.09
N ILE A 114 -30.40 1.56 -6.26
CA ILE A 114 -29.62 2.50 -5.44
C ILE A 114 -28.82 3.47 -6.32
N LEU A 115 -28.19 2.96 -7.39
CA LEU A 115 -27.48 3.81 -8.34
C LEU A 115 -28.38 4.84 -9.00
N GLU A 116 -29.61 4.44 -9.34
CA GLU A 116 -30.60 5.32 -9.96
C GLU A 116 -31.11 6.37 -8.96
N ALA A 117 -31.37 5.98 -7.71
CA ALA A 117 -31.75 6.90 -6.64
C ALA A 117 -30.66 7.94 -6.33
N LEU A 118 -29.39 7.58 -6.47
CA LEU A 118 -28.23 8.46 -6.24
C LEU A 118 -27.78 9.22 -7.50
N ASP A 119 -28.49 9.09 -8.62
CA ASP A 119 -28.15 9.71 -9.89
C ASP A 119 -26.71 9.38 -10.34
N LEU A 120 -26.35 8.10 -10.27
CA LEU A 120 -25.04 7.58 -10.63
C LEU A 120 -25.09 6.77 -11.93
N PRO A 121 -24.16 7.02 -12.88
CA PRO A 121 -24.19 6.35 -14.17
C PRO A 121 -23.92 4.85 -14.01
N ARG A 122 -24.70 4.03 -14.72
CA ARG A 122 -24.40 2.62 -14.89
C ARG A 122 -23.16 2.47 -15.77
N LYS A 123 -22.17 1.70 -15.33
CA LYS A 123 -21.01 1.38 -16.18
C LYS A 123 -21.52 0.55 -17.36
N ARG A 124 -21.30 1.02 -18.58
CA ARG A 124 -21.62 0.25 -19.78
C ARG A 124 -20.69 -0.96 -19.85
N ASN A 125 -21.26 -2.15 -20.01
CA ASN A 125 -20.50 -3.34 -20.36
C ASN A 125 -19.90 -3.10 -21.76
N SER A 126 -18.58 -2.96 -21.87
CA SER A 126 -17.86 -2.70 -23.12
C SER A 126 -17.76 -3.92 -24.05
N SER A 127 -18.82 -4.74 -24.13
CA SER A 127 -18.85 -5.96 -24.95
C SER A 127 -19.37 -5.76 -26.38
N LYS A 128 -19.49 -4.51 -26.87
CA LYS A 128 -19.86 -4.19 -28.27
C LYS A 128 -18.99 -3.08 -28.86
N GLN A 129 -17.71 -3.38 -29.06
CA GLN A 129 -16.89 -2.73 -30.08
C GLN A 129 -16.18 -3.82 -30.88
N ARG A 130 -16.98 -4.52 -31.68
CA ARG A 130 -16.54 -5.34 -32.82
C ARG A 130 -17.40 -4.94 -34.00
N ARG A 131 -16.94 -3.94 -34.75
CA ARG A 131 -17.17 -3.75 -36.18
C ARG A 131 -15.96 -3.02 -36.73
#